data_AF-A0A961T495-F1
#
_entry.id   AF-A0A961T495-F1
#
_cell.length_a   1.000
_cell.length_b   1.000
_cell.length_c   1.000
_cell.angle_alpha   90.00
_cell.angle_beta   90.00
_cell.angle_gamma   90.00
#
_symmetry.space_group_name_H-M   'P 1'
#
loop_
_entity.id
_entity.type
_entity.pdbx_description
1 polymer ?
#
loop_
_entity_poly.entity_id
_entity_poly.type
_entity_poly.pdbx_seq_one_letter_code
_entity_poly.pdbx_strand_id
1 'polypeptide(L)'
;MAAIDIRRQAMFWLLVAVVFVAFLYIFSSILLPFLAGIILAYFLDPVADWLERLGLSRLAATIVILIGFVLFFVLGLMIVIPVLGSQLAGLIAQLPDYLSRLQTLITQYDPGWLEENIGVDPASLRENLSALLSQGASFLSTLAQSIWNSGRALIDIAGLFVVTPVVAFYMLLDWDRMVARIDSWVPRDHVMTVRRLASEINRSTA
;
A
#
# COMPACT_ATOMS: atom_id res chain seq x y z
N MET A 1 -35.10 -23.35 37.27
CA MET A 1 -35.30 -22.51 36.07
C MET A 1 -34.00 -21.78 35.70
N ALA A 2 -32.91 -22.49 35.36
CA ALA A 2 -31.60 -21.88 35.10
C ALA A 2 -30.98 -22.22 33.72
N ALA A 3 -31.58 -23.16 32.98
CA ALA A 3 -31.03 -23.63 31.70
C ALA A 3 -31.45 -22.77 30.48
N ILE A 4 -32.46 -21.89 30.63
CA ILE A 4 -32.97 -21.06 29.53
C ILE A 4 -32.05 -19.83 29.28
N ASP A 5 -31.31 -19.37 30.31
CA ASP A 5 -30.45 -18.19 30.22
C ASP A 5 -29.17 -18.44 29.41
N ILE A 6 -28.49 -19.56 29.66
CA ILE A 6 -27.19 -19.86 29.03
C ILE A 6 -27.34 -20.06 27.52
N ARG A 7 -28.41 -20.73 27.06
CA ARG A 7 -28.64 -20.94 25.62
C ARG A 7 -28.94 -19.62 24.90
N ARG A 8 -29.73 -18.73 25.50
CA ARG A 8 -30.03 -17.40 24.93
C ARG A 8 -28.80 -16.50 24.92
N GLN A 9 -28.03 -16.51 25.99
CA GLN A 9 -26.80 -15.74 26.09
C GLN A 9 -25.72 -16.25 25.12
N ALA A 10 -25.58 -17.57 24.97
CA ALA A 10 -24.69 -18.17 23.98
C ALA A 10 -25.12 -17.84 22.54
N MET A 11 -26.43 -17.89 22.22
CA MET A 11 -26.94 -17.46 20.91
C MET A 11 -26.69 -15.97 20.66
N PHE A 12 -26.88 -15.12 21.66
CA PHE A 12 -26.61 -13.69 21.56
C PHE A 12 -25.11 -13.43 21.30
N TRP A 13 -24.21 -14.04 22.08
CA TRP A 13 -22.77 -13.89 21.86
C TRP A 13 -22.29 -14.46 20.54
N LEU A 14 -22.89 -15.57 20.08
CA LEU A 14 -22.58 -16.14 18.77
C LEU A 14 -23.06 -15.21 17.66
N LEU A 15 -24.25 -14.64 17.77
CA LEU A 15 -24.76 -13.65 16.81
C LEU A 15 -23.88 -12.40 16.79
N VAL A 16 -23.50 -11.88 17.96
CA VAL A 16 -22.58 -10.74 18.08
C VAL A 16 -21.22 -11.07 17.46
N ALA A 17 -20.67 -12.26 17.72
CA ALA A 17 -19.40 -12.68 17.15
C ALA A 17 -19.47 -12.80 15.62
N VAL A 18 -20.56 -13.37 15.08
CA VAL A 18 -20.78 -13.46 13.63
C VAL A 18 -20.91 -12.09 13.00
N VAL A 19 -21.68 -11.18 13.60
CA VAL A 19 -21.82 -9.79 13.13
C VAL A 19 -20.48 -9.05 13.20
N PHE A 20 -19.70 -9.26 14.26
CA PHE A 20 -18.38 -8.66 14.43
C PHE A 20 -17.38 -9.17 13.39
N VAL A 21 -17.35 -10.48 13.13
CA VAL A 21 -16.49 -11.06 12.09
C VAL A 21 -16.91 -10.59 10.70
N ALA A 22 -18.22 -10.53 10.42
CA ALA A 22 -18.72 -10.00 9.15
C ALA A 22 -18.35 -8.52 8.96
N PHE A 23 -18.44 -7.73 10.04
CA PHE A 23 -17.97 -6.34 10.05
C PHE A 23 -16.47 -6.27 9.76
N LEU A 24 -15.64 -7.02 10.47
CA LEU A 24 -14.19 -7.04 10.22
C LEU A 24 -13.86 -7.46 8.78
N TYR A 25 -14.62 -8.40 8.20
CA TYR A 25 -14.41 -8.85 6.83
C TYR A 25 -14.79 -7.77 5.80
N ILE A 26 -15.91 -7.07 5.98
CA ILE A 26 -16.35 -5.99 5.07
C ILE A 26 -15.40 -4.80 5.15
N PHE A 27 -14.93 -4.48 6.36
CA PHE A 27 -14.08 -3.32 6.62
C PHE A 27 -12.59 -3.65 6.63
N SER A 28 -12.16 -4.90 6.38
CA SER A 28 -10.75 -5.32 6.47
C SER A 28 -9.83 -4.47 5.59
N SER A 29 -10.32 -4.10 4.41
CA SER A 29 -9.60 -3.28 3.42
C SER A 29 -9.35 -1.85 3.91
N ILE A 30 -10.20 -1.35 4.81
CA ILE A 30 -10.09 -0.02 5.42
C ILE A 30 -9.41 -0.13 6.79
N LEU A 31 -9.51 -1.28 7.46
CA LEU A 31 -8.96 -1.52 8.80
C LEU A 31 -7.42 -1.49 8.83
N LEU A 32 -6.76 -1.97 7.77
CA LEU A 32 -5.29 -1.93 7.67
C LEU A 32 -4.72 -0.50 7.65
N PRO A 33 -5.14 0.41 6.74
CA PRO A 33 -4.68 1.79 6.77
C PRO A 33 -5.10 2.50 8.06
N PHE A 34 -6.24 2.12 8.64
CA PHE A 34 -6.70 2.60 9.94
C PHE A 34 -5.71 2.19 11.06
N LEU A 35 -5.35 0.91 11.18
CA LEU A 35 -4.41 0.40 12.19
C LEU A 35 -3.00 0.99 12.03
N ALA A 36 -2.53 1.15 10.78
CA ALA A 36 -1.28 1.85 10.48
C ALA A 36 -1.33 3.32 10.94
N GLY A 37 -2.50 3.95 10.82
CA GLY A 37 -2.93 5.18 11.49
C GLY A 37 -2.46 5.32 12.91
N ILE A 38 -2.95 4.42 13.74
CA ILE A 38 -2.71 4.41 15.19
C ILE A 38 -1.23 4.32 15.51
N ILE A 39 -0.54 3.38 14.84
CA ILE A 39 0.88 3.10 15.10
C ILE A 39 1.73 4.32 14.77
N LEU A 40 1.44 5.00 13.65
CA LEU A 40 2.19 6.20 13.29
C LEU A 40 1.82 7.39 14.16
N ALA A 41 0.55 7.55 14.55
CA ALA A 41 0.12 8.62 15.46
C ALA A 41 0.90 8.52 16.79
N TYR A 42 1.02 7.31 17.35
CA TYR A 42 1.85 7.07 18.54
C TYR A 42 3.33 7.43 18.32
N PHE A 43 3.85 7.22 17.11
CA PHE A 43 5.22 7.61 16.73
C PHE A 43 5.42 9.11 16.53
N LEU A 44 4.37 9.82 16.09
CA LEU A 44 4.42 11.26 15.77
C LEU A 44 4.07 12.13 16.99
N ASP A 45 3.38 11.58 18.00
CA ASP A 45 3.08 12.26 19.27
C ASP A 45 4.33 12.87 19.94
N PRO A 46 5.49 12.19 20.08
CA PRO A 46 6.70 12.81 20.64
C PRO A 46 7.27 13.94 19.75
N VAL A 47 7.04 13.90 18.44
CA VAL A 47 7.45 14.96 17.51
C VAL A 47 6.54 16.18 17.67
N ALA A 48 5.25 15.96 17.88
CA ALA A 48 4.29 17.01 18.19
C ALA A 48 4.60 17.67 19.54
N ASP A 49 4.86 16.89 20.58
CA ASP A 49 5.27 17.38 21.91
C ASP A 49 6.56 18.21 21.83
N TRP A 50 7.52 17.80 21.00
CA TRP A 50 8.74 18.57 20.77
C TRP A 50 8.44 19.92 20.13
N LEU A 51 7.56 19.95 19.12
CA LEU A 51 7.10 21.19 18.48
C LEU A 51 6.30 22.10 19.41
N GLU A 52 5.48 21.53 20.31
CA GLU A 52 4.76 22.30 21.33
C GLU A 52 5.72 22.97 22.32
N ARG A 53 6.80 22.27 22.71
CA ARG A 53 7.87 22.84 23.56
C ARG A 53 8.63 23.97 22.89
N LEU A 54 8.62 24.05 21.57
CA LEU A 54 9.14 25.17 20.77
C LEU A 54 8.19 26.39 20.75
N GLY A 55 7.03 26.31 21.42
CA GLY A 55 6.07 27.41 21.56
C GLY A 55 4.91 27.36 20.58
N LEU A 56 4.76 26.26 19.81
CA LEU A 56 3.61 26.07 18.92
C LEU A 56 2.40 25.58 19.71
N SER A 57 1.20 26.03 19.31
CA SER A 57 -0.03 25.41 19.79
C SER A 57 -0.18 24.01 19.20
N ARG A 58 -0.86 23.09 19.90
CA ARG A 58 -1.13 21.72 19.44
C ARG A 58 -1.62 21.64 17.99
N LEU A 59 -2.53 22.56 17.62
CA LEU A 59 -3.03 22.69 16.24
C LEU A 59 -1.94 23.06 15.24
N ALA A 60 -1.05 23.99 15.59
CA ALA A 60 0.05 24.40 14.73
C ALA A 60 1.10 23.28 14.58
N ALA A 61 1.40 22.54 15.66
CA ALA A 61 2.29 21.38 15.60
C ALA A 61 1.75 20.30 14.65
N THR A 62 0.45 19.97 14.74
CA THR A 62 -0.21 19.02 13.82
C THR A 62 -0.16 19.49 12.37
N ILE A 63 -0.41 20.77 12.09
CA ILE A 63 -0.36 21.34 10.74
C ILE A 63 1.06 21.30 10.17
N VAL A 64 2.08 21.60 10.97
CA VAL A 64 3.49 21.56 10.55
C VAL A 64 3.90 20.12 10.21
N ILE A 65 3.53 19.15 11.04
CA ILE A 65 3.78 17.73 10.77
C ILE A 65 3.08 17.29 9.48
N LEU A 66 1.81 17.69 9.28
CA LEU A 66 1.06 17.39 8.05
C LEU A 66 1.79 17.93 6.81
N ILE A 67 2.14 19.23 6.84
CA ILE A 67 2.80 19.89 5.70
C ILE A 67 4.18 19.25 5.45
N GLY A 68 4.97 19.00 6.49
CA GLY A 68 6.28 18.37 6.38
C GLY A 68 6.21 16.97 5.78
N PHE A 69 5.21 16.18 6.19
CA PHE A 69 4.98 14.84 5.64
C PHE A 69 4.56 14.90 4.17
N VAL A 70 3.59 15.76 3.81
CA VAL A 70 3.16 15.94 2.42
C VAL A 70 4.33 16.38 1.55
N LEU A 71 5.15 17.32 2.03
CA LEU A 71 6.33 17.80 1.32
C LEU A 71 7.36 16.68 1.12
N PHE A 72 7.67 15.92 2.17
CA PHE A 72 8.57 14.76 2.09
C PHE A 72 8.08 13.75 1.04
N PHE A 73 6.79 13.43 1.05
CA PHE A 73 6.21 12.46 0.12
C PHE A 73 6.24 12.96 -1.32
N VAL A 74 5.82 14.21 -1.56
CA VAL A 74 5.86 14.84 -2.89
C VAL A 74 7.30 14.89 -3.44
N LEU A 75 8.27 15.31 -2.62
CA LEU A 75 9.68 15.32 -3.02
C LEU A 75 10.20 13.91 -3.31
N GLY A 76 9.84 12.93 -2.47
CA GLY A 76 10.20 11.52 -2.68
C GLY A 76 9.66 10.99 -4.00
N LEU A 77 8.38 11.20 -4.29
CA LEU A 77 7.76 10.83 -5.57
C LEU A 77 8.44 11.54 -6.76
N MET A 78 8.74 12.83 -6.62
CA MET A 78 9.40 13.61 -7.66
C MET A 78 10.77 13.03 -8.04
N ILE A 79 11.44 12.32 -7.12
CA ILE A 79 12.69 11.61 -7.38
C ILE A 79 12.43 10.17 -7.88
N VAL A 80 11.54 9.43 -7.21
CA VAL A 80 11.30 8.01 -7.50
C VAL A 80 10.70 7.81 -8.89
N ILE A 81 9.70 8.61 -9.29
CA ILE A 81 9.04 8.49 -10.59
C ILE A 81 10.04 8.60 -11.76
N PRO A 82 10.86 9.67 -11.89
CA PRO A 82 11.80 9.78 -13.01
C PRO A 82 12.93 8.75 -12.94
N VAL A 83 13.37 8.35 -11.75
CA VAL A 83 14.37 7.29 -11.60
C VAL A 83 13.82 5.95 -12.10
N LEU A 84 12.61 5.58 -11.71
CA LEU A 84 11.95 4.38 -12.24
C LEU A 84 11.69 4.48 -13.75
N GLY A 85 11.24 5.64 -14.24
CA GLY A 85 11.01 5.85 -15.67
C GLY A 85 12.28 5.69 -16.51
N SER A 86 13.39 6.31 -16.08
CA SER A 86 14.68 6.19 -16.77
C SER A 86 15.28 4.79 -16.68
N GLN A 87 15.10 4.09 -15.56
CA GLN A 87 15.50 2.69 -15.41
C GLN A 87 14.71 1.77 -16.34
N LEU A 88 13.38 1.93 -16.40
CA LEU A 88 12.52 1.15 -17.30
C LEU A 88 12.84 1.43 -18.76
N ALA A 89 13.04 2.70 -19.13
CA ALA A 89 13.45 3.08 -20.48
C ALA A 89 14.81 2.46 -20.84
N GLY A 90 15.78 2.50 -19.92
CA GLY A 90 17.08 1.86 -20.09
C GLY A 90 16.97 0.35 -20.24
N LEU A 91 16.09 -0.29 -19.48
CA LEU A 91 15.84 -1.73 -19.56
C LEU A 91 15.21 -2.13 -20.88
N ILE A 92 14.24 -1.36 -21.38
CA ILE A 92 13.64 -1.55 -22.72
C ILE A 92 14.70 -1.37 -23.81
N ALA A 93 15.58 -0.37 -23.69
CA ALA A 93 16.63 -0.11 -24.65
C ALA A 93 17.74 -1.20 -24.66
N GLN A 94 18.04 -1.80 -23.50
CA GLN A 94 19.06 -2.85 -23.36
C GLN A 94 18.50 -4.27 -23.54
N LEU A 95 17.18 -4.45 -23.47
CA LEU A 95 16.50 -5.73 -23.66
C LEU A 95 16.92 -6.48 -24.93
N PRO A 96 17.04 -5.83 -26.11
CA PRO A 96 17.51 -6.49 -27.33
C PRO A 96 18.95 -7.02 -27.20
N ASP A 97 19.83 -6.29 -26.51
CA ASP A 97 21.22 -6.70 -26.28
C ASP A 97 21.30 -7.86 -25.27
N TYR A 98 20.46 -7.87 -24.23
CA TYR A 98 20.38 -9.01 -23.33
C TYR A 98 19.87 -10.27 -24.04
N LEU A 99 18.91 -10.12 -24.94
CA LEU A 99 18.40 -11.23 -25.73
C LEU A 99 19.39 -11.71 -26.78
N SER A 100 20.16 -10.81 -27.42
CA SER A 100 21.23 -11.21 -28.35
C SER A 100 22.33 -11.99 -27.61
N ARG A 101 22.71 -11.57 -26.40
CA ARG A 101 23.68 -12.29 -25.55
C ARG A 101 23.17 -13.64 -25.08
N LEU A 102 21.93 -13.72 -24.59
CA LEU A 102 21.27 -14.98 -24.24
C LEU A 102 21.26 -15.93 -25.43
N GLN A 103 20.91 -15.42 -26.59
CA GLN A 103 20.86 -16.21 -27.81
C GLN A 103 22.25 -16.70 -28.22
N THR A 104 23.27 -15.87 -28.08
CA THR A 104 24.66 -16.25 -28.36
C THR A 104 25.13 -17.35 -27.40
N LEU A 105 24.84 -17.23 -26.10
CA LEU A 105 25.14 -18.25 -25.10
C LEU A 105 24.45 -19.60 -25.39
N ILE A 106 23.19 -19.56 -25.81
CA ILE A 106 22.41 -20.74 -26.20
C ILE A 106 23.01 -21.38 -27.46
N THR A 107 23.38 -20.60 -28.48
CA THR A 107 23.99 -21.13 -29.71
C THR A 107 25.44 -21.60 -29.54
N GLN A 108 26.13 -21.10 -28.51
CA GLN A 108 27.52 -21.47 -28.20
C GLN A 108 27.58 -22.73 -27.34
N TYR A 109 26.50 -23.06 -26.61
CA TYR A 109 26.31 -24.35 -25.94
C TYR A 109 25.66 -25.35 -26.91
N ASP A 110 26.51 -26.15 -27.54
CA ASP A 110 26.21 -27.39 -28.28
C ASP A 110 24.89 -27.45 -29.07
N PRO A 111 24.87 -27.03 -30.36
CA PRO A 111 23.65 -27.00 -31.18
C PRO A 111 22.96 -28.36 -31.33
N GLY A 112 23.68 -29.48 -31.19
CA GLY A 112 23.11 -30.82 -31.26
C GLY A 112 22.14 -31.13 -30.11
N TRP A 113 22.38 -30.61 -28.90
CA TRP A 113 21.49 -30.85 -27.75
C TRP A 113 20.15 -30.12 -27.89
N LEU A 114 20.13 -28.90 -28.44
CA LEU A 114 18.89 -28.14 -28.66
C LEU A 114 18.02 -28.76 -29.75
N GLU A 115 18.65 -29.19 -30.84
CA GLU A 115 17.96 -29.81 -31.97
C GLU A 115 17.39 -31.19 -31.59
N GLU A 116 18.12 -31.97 -30.78
CA GLU A 116 17.74 -33.33 -30.38
C GLU A 116 16.74 -33.37 -29.20
N ASN A 117 16.84 -32.47 -28.21
CA ASN A 117 15.97 -32.47 -27.02
C ASN A 117 14.75 -31.53 -27.12
N ILE A 118 14.86 -30.43 -27.87
CA ILE A 118 13.81 -29.40 -27.95
C ILE A 118 13.15 -29.37 -29.34
N GLY A 119 13.83 -29.87 -30.39
CA GLY A 119 13.28 -29.97 -31.74
C GLY A 119 13.05 -28.62 -32.42
N VAL A 120 13.72 -27.56 -31.95
CA VAL A 120 13.56 -26.20 -32.47
C VAL A 120 14.85 -25.73 -33.11
N ASP A 121 14.75 -25.36 -34.39
CA ASP A 121 15.85 -24.81 -35.17
C ASP A 121 16.30 -23.45 -34.59
N PRO A 122 17.61 -23.23 -34.35
CA PRO A 122 18.17 -21.97 -33.88
C PRO A 122 17.71 -20.74 -34.70
N ALA A 123 17.46 -20.93 -36.00
CA ALA A 123 16.95 -19.88 -36.87
C ALA A 123 15.49 -19.49 -36.52
N SER A 124 14.63 -20.46 -36.27
CA SER A 124 13.24 -20.24 -35.87
C SER A 124 13.14 -19.60 -34.49
N LEU A 125 14.03 -19.95 -33.56
CA LEU A 125 14.10 -19.31 -32.24
C LEU A 125 14.44 -17.82 -32.33
N ARG A 126 15.39 -17.45 -33.22
CA ARG A 126 15.71 -16.05 -33.50
C ARG A 126 14.50 -15.27 -33.97
N GLU A 127 13.81 -15.81 -34.96
CA GLU A 127 12.68 -15.14 -35.60
C GLU A 127 11.54 -14.96 -34.60
N ASN A 128 11.19 -15.99 -33.83
CA ASN A 128 10.15 -15.93 -32.79
C ASN A 128 10.49 -14.97 -31.64
N LEU A 129 11.75 -14.95 -31.18
CA LEU A 129 12.20 -14.00 -30.15
C LEU A 129 12.15 -12.55 -30.65
N SER A 130 12.56 -12.31 -31.89
CA SER A 130 12.50 -10.98 -32.50
C SER A 130 11.06 -10.51 -32.76
N ALA A 131 10.16 -11.43 -33.10
CA ALA A 131 8.74 -11.17 -33.25
C ALA A 131 8.08 -10.83 -31.89
N LEU A 132 8.38 -11.60 -30.83
CA LEU A 132 7.89 -11.30 -29.48
C LEU A 132 8.39 -9.95 -28.97
N LEU A 133 9.65 -9.60 -29.24
CA LEU A 133 10.23 -8.30 -28.88
C LEU A 133 9.55 -7.13 -29.58
N SER A 134 9.41 -7.22 -30.90
CA SER A 134 8.79 -6.16 -31.70
C SER A 134 7.31 -5.99 -31.35
N GLN A 135 6.61 -7.10 -31.08
CA GLN A 135 5.23 -7.09 -30.62
C GLN A 135 5.12 -6.48 -29.22
N GLY A 136 5.99 -6.84 -28.28
CA GLY A 136 6.07 -6.23 -26.95
C GLY A 136 6.37 -4.73 -26.99
N ALA A 137 7.31 -4.30 -27.84
CA ALA A 137 7.63 -2.88 -28.03
C ALA A 137 6.45 -2.09 -28.62
N SER A 138 5.74 -2.68 -29.59
CA SER A 138 4.54 -2.08 -30.19
C SER A 138 3.37 -1.98 -29.21
N PHE A 139 3.23 -2.96 -28.31
CA PHE A 139 2.22 -2.93 -27.25
C PHE A 139 2.52 -1.80 -26.26
N LEU A 140 3.77 -1.68 -25.81
CA LEU A 140 4.20 -0.61 -24.91
C LEU A 140 4.05 0.78 -25.54
N SER A 141 4.41 0.94 -26.82
CA SER A 141 4.22 2.21 -27.53
C SER A 141 2.75 2.56 -27.69
N THR A 142 1.91 1.58 -28.03
CA THR A 142 0.46 1.77 -28.15
C THR A 142 -0.16 2.16 -26.82
N LEU A 143 0.20 1.48 -25.73
CA LEU A 143 -0.26 1.85 -24.39
C LEU A 143 0.17 3.27 -24.00
N ALA A 144 1.43 3.63 -24.26
CA ALA A 144 1.93 4.98 -23.99
C ALA A 144 1.16 6.04 -24.81
N GLN A 145 0.92 5.77 -26.10
CA GLN A 145 0.15 6.66 -26.97
C GLN A 145 -1.31 6.77 -26.53
N SER A 146 -1.93 5.66 -26.13
CA SER A 146 -3.30 5.61 -25.63
C SER A 146 -3.44 6.39 -24.33
N ILE A 147 -2.49 6.27 -23.40
CA ILE A 147 -2.47 7.03 -22.15
C ILE A 147 -2.27 8.53 -22.44
N TRP A 148 -1.34 8.88 -23.34
CA TRP A 148 -1.05 10.25 -23.75
C TRP A 148 -2.26 10.94 -24.40
N ASN A 149 -2.90 10.27 -25.36
CA ASN A 149 -4.06 10.79 -26.07
C ASN A 149 -5.32 10.79 -25.20
N SER A 150 -5.40 9.90 -24.21
CA SER A 150 -6.58 9.77 -23.35
C SER A 150 -6.59 10.73 -22.17
N GLY A 151 -5.65 11.69 -22.04
CA GLY A 151 -5.61 12.83 -21.10
C GLY A 151 -6.20 12.62 -19.68
N ARG A 152 -7.51 12.38 -19.61
CA ARG A 152 -8.23 11.72 -18.52
C ARG A 152 -7.49 10.52 -17.89
N ALA A 153 -6.89 9.60 -18.65
CA ALA A 153 -6.15 8.48 -18.07
C ALA A 153 -4.92 8.93 -17.25
N LEU A 154 -4.21 9.97 -17.73
CA LEU A 154 -3.12 10.60 -16.99
C LEU A 154 -3.64 11.33 -15.74
N ILE A 155 -4.80 11.98 -15.84
CA ILE A 155 -5.44 12.66 -14.71
C ILE A 155 -5.90 11.65 -13.65
N ASP A 156 -6.47 10.50 -14.05
CA ASP A 156 -6.93 9.47 -13.13
C ASP A 156 -5.75 8.75 -12.45
N ILE A 157 -4.66 8.47 -13.19
CA ILE A 157 -3.44 7.88 -12.62
C ILE A 157 -2.75 8.88 -11.68
N ALA A 158 -2.56 10.14 -12.11
CA ALA A 158 -1.98 11.17 -11.27
C ALA A 158 -2.85 11.45 -10.03
N GLY A 159 -4.18 11.49 -10.23
CA GLY A 159 -5.17 11.62 -9.17
C GLY A 159 -5.07 10.47 -8.18
N LEU A 160 -5.10 9.22 -8.63
CA LEU A 160 -4.93 8.06 -7.75
C LEU A 160 -3.58 8.09 -7.03
N PHE A 161 -2.51 8.45 -7.71
CA PHE A 161 -1.15 8.44 -7.15
C PHE A 161 -0.90 9.57 -6.14
N VAL A 162 -1.60 10.70 -6.26
CA VAL A 162 -1.54 11.81 -5.30
C VAL A 162 -2.58 11.63 -4.19
N VAL A 163 -3.83 11.32 -4.55
CA VAL A 163 -4.96 11.22 -3.62
C VAL A 163 -4.82 10.01 -2.72
N THR A 164 -4.37 8.85 -3.20
CA THR A 164 -4.23 7.65 -2.35
C THR A 164 -3.29 7.86 -1.16
N PRO A 165 -2.04 8.32 -1.33
CA PRO A 165 -1.15 8.57 -0.20
C PRO A 165 -1.60 9.76 0.65
N VAL A 166 -2.18 10.81 0.06
CA VAL A 166 -2.74 11.94 0.82
C VAL A 166 -3.93 11.50 1.68
N VAL A 167 -4.85 10.69 1.16
CA VAL A 167 -6.02 10.16 1.89
C VAL A 167 -5.60 9.13 2.92
N ALA A 168 -4.67 8.22 2.58
CA ALA A 168 -4.10 7.28 3.53
C ALA A 168 -3.48 8.03 4.71
N PHE A 169 -2.78 9.13 4.45
CA PHE A 169 -2.20 9.99 5.48
C PHE A 169 -3.24 10.85 6.23
N TYR A 170 -4.30 11.31 5.56
CA TYR A 170 -5.37 12.06 6.20
C TYR A 170 -6.16 11.20 7.20
N MET A 171 -6.47 9.97 6.82
CA MET A 171 -7.03 8.94 7.72
C MET A 171 -6.10 8.65 8.92
N LEU A 172 -4.80 8.77 8.69
CA LEU A 172 -3.73 8.61 9.67
C LEU A 172 -3.68 9.78 10.67
N LEU A 173 -3.87 11.01 10.19
CA LEU A 173 -3.78 12.24 10.99
C LEU A 173 -5.06 12.57 11.78
N ASP A 174 -6.23 12.42 11.16
CA ASP A 174 -7.53 12.75 11.81
C ASP A 174 -8.08 11.61 12.68
N TRP A 175 -7.29 10.55 12.84
CA TRP A 175 -7.57 9.37 13.65
C TRP A 175 -8.08 9.71 15.05
N ASP A 176 -7.40 10.59 15.78
CA ASP A 176 -7.72 10.90 17.17
C ASP A 176 -9.08 11.60 17.32
N ARG A 177 -9.47 12.43 16.36
CA ARG A 177 -10.80 13.08 16.36
C ARG A 177 -11.90 12.09 16.04
N MET A 178 -11.65 11.16 15.12
CA MET A 178 -12.59 10.08 14.80
C MET A 178 -12.78 9.14 16.00
N VAL A 179 -11.69 8.73 16.65
CA VAL A 179 -11.73 7.90 17.86
C VAL A 179 -12.36 8.63 19.03
N ALA A 180 -12.02 9.89 19.31
CA ALA A 180 -12.65 10.65 20.39
C ALA A 180 -14.18 10.78 20.20
N ARG A 181 -14.64 10.81 18.94
CA ARG A 181 -16.07 10.83 18.64
C ARG A 181 -16.73 9.48 18.83
N ILE A 182 -16.05 8.40 18.49
CA ILE A 182 -16.50 7.03 18.78
C ILE A 182 -16.49 6.78 20.30
N ASP A 183 -15.47 7.25 21.01
CA ASP A 183 -15.31 7.11 22.46
C ASP A 183 -16.38 7.92 23.21
N SER A 184 -16.80 9.05 22.65
CA SER A 184 -17.94 9.82 23.17
C SER A 184 -19.30 9.11 23.02
N TRP A 185 -19.37 8.04 22.22
CA TRP A 185 -20.55 7.19 22.10
C TRP A 185 -20.49 5.99 23.05
N VAL A 186 -19.39 5.81 23.79
CA VAL A 186 -19.24 4.77 24.81
C VAL A 186 -19.97 5.22 26.10
N PRO A 187 -20.96 4.45 26.58
CA PRO A 187 -21.68 4.75 27.83
C PRO A 187 -20.71 4.82 29.03
N ARG A 188 -20.88 5.85 29.86
CA ARG A 188 -19.95 6.21 30.96
C ARG A 188 -19.77 5.14 32.05
N ASP A 189 -20.62 4.12 32.10
CA ASP A 189 -20.67 3.14 33.18
C ASP A 189 -19.50 2.14 33.20
N HIS A 190 -18.77 1.98 32.10
CA HIS A 190 -17.66 1.02 31.98
C HIS A 190 -16.26 1.66 31.83
N VAL A 191 -16.19 3.00 31.82
CA VAL A 191 -14.94 3.76 31.60
C VAL A 191 -13.85 3.40 32.61
N MET A 192 -14.22 3.18 33.88
CA MET A 192 -13.28 2.82 34.94
C MET A 192 -12.64 1.43 34.73
N THR A 193 -13.41 0.46 34.22
CA THR A 193 -12.91 -0.90 33.96
C THR A 193 -11.96 -0.92 32.77
N VAL A 194 -12.30 -0.19 31.70
CA VAL A 194 -11.43 -0.05 30.52
C VAL A 194 -10.13 0.67 30.87
N ARG A 195 -10.21 1.76 31.64
CA ARG A 195 -9.02 2.53 32.06
C ARG A 195 -8.08 1.73 32.97
N ARG A 196 -8.64 0.88 33.84
CA ARG A 196 -7.87 -0.05 34.68
C ARG A 196 -7.12 -1.09 33.85
N LEU A 197 -7.81 -1.75 32.92
CA LEU A 197 -7.19 -2.76 32.03
C LEU A 197 -6.11 -2.15 31.13
N ALA A 198 -6.35 -0.96 30.58
CA ALA A 198 -5.36 -0.24 29.78
C ALA A 198 -4.11 0.11 30.59
N SER A 199 -4.29 0.54 31.86
CA SER A 199 -3.16 0.84 32.75
C SER A 199 -2.36 -0.40 33.14
N GLU A 200 -3.00 -1.57 33.25
CA GLU A 200 -2.33 -2.85 33.57
C GLU A 200 -1.49 -3.34 32.38
N ILE A 201 -2.01 -3.26 31.15
CA ILE A 201 -1.28 -3.65 29.93
C ILE A 201 -0.06 -2.74 29.70
N ASN A 202 -0.24 -1.43 29.91
CA ASN A 202 0.85 -0.47 29.78
C ASN A 202 1.98 -0.73 30.79
N ARG A 203 1.66 -1.31 31.94
CA ARG A 203 2.63 -1.64 32.99
C ARG A 203 3.37 -2.97 32.75
N SER A 204 2.82 -3.86 31.93
CA SER A 204 3.44 -5.16 31.61
C SER A 204 4.34 -5.12 30.37
N THR A 205 4.30 -4.03 29.61
CA THR A 205 4.98 -3.91 28.30
C THR A 205 6.15 -2.91 28.34
N ALA A 206 6.38 -2.27 29.50
CA ALA A 206 7.58 -1.50 29.82
C ALA A 206 8.53 -2.35 30.68
#